data_AF-A0A2N8PR70-F1
#
_entry.id   AF-A0A2N8PR70-F1
#
_cell.length_a   1.000
_cell.length_b   1.000
_cell.length_c   1.000
_cell.angle_alpha   90.00
_cell.angle_beta   90.00
_cell.angle_gamma   90.00
#
_symmetry.space_group_name_H-M   'P 1'
#
loop_
_entity.id
_entity.type
_entity.pdbx_description
1 polymer ?
#
loop_
_entity_poly.entity_id
_entity_poly.type
_entity_poly.pdbx_seq_one_letter_code
_entity_poly.pdbx_strand_id
1 'polypeptide(L)'
;MNTPSAVGLLHLIAAEPTLLPAAPHGAAGPDLTQRVGDGHLCLGCGKPAEAAVIVNSPIAGPRWLDLCSKCWFSVRRANDTPEQPA
;
A
#
# COMPACT_ATOMS: atom_id res chain seq x y z
N MET A 1 6.39 18.95 -7.85
CA MET A 1 5.24 18.03 -7.74
C MET A 1 5.07 17.67 -6.27
N ASN A 2 3.91 18.01 -5.69
CA ASN A 2 3.63 17.82 -4.27
C ASN A 2 3.47 16.33 -4.00
N THR A 3 4.39 15.75 -3.25
CA THR A 3 4.28 14.35 -2.82
C THR A 3 3.00 14.23 -2.00
N PRO A 4 2.01 13.41 -2.39
CA PRO A 4 0.86 13.19 -1.52
C PRO A 4 1.39 12.72 -0.15
N SER A 5 0.95 13.40 0.92
CA SER A 5 1.24 12.95 2.28
C SER A 5 0.86 11.47 2.37
N ALA A 6 1.71 10.65 2.99
CA ALA A 6 1.43 9.22 3.15
C ALA A 6 0.07 8.94 3.81
N VAL A 7 -0.43 9.88 4.62
CA VAL A 7 -1.77 9.87 5.21
C VAL A 7 -2.87 10.03 4.15
N GLY A 8 -2.67 10.90 3.15
CA GLY A 8 -3.60 11.07 2.04
C GLY A 8 -3.68 9.83 1.14
N LEU A 9 -2.56 9.13 0.96
CA LEU A 9 -2.53 7.86 0.23
C LEU A 9 -3.33 6.77 0.95
N LEU A 10 -3.18 6.66 2.27
CA LEU A 10 -3.94 5.69 3.07
C LEU A 10 -5.45 5.98 3.08
N HIS A 11 -5.83 7.25 3.20
CA HIS A 11 -7.23 7.66 3.12
C HIS A 11 -7.83 7.38 1.73
N LEU A 12 -7.08 7.63 0.64
CA LEU A 12 -7.52 7.29 -0.71
C LEU A 12 -7.65 5.76 -0.91
N ILE A 13 -6.70 4.99 -0.39
CA ILE A 13 -6.76 3.52 -0.40
C ILE A 13 -7.98 3.00 0.38
N ALA A 14 -8.29 3.60 1.53
CA ALA A 14 -9.44 3.23 2.34
C ALA A 14 -10.78 3.66 1.68
N ALA A 15 -10.81 4.82 1.04
CA ALA A 15 -12.01 5.35 0.38
C ALA A 15 -12.34 4.66 -0.94
N GLU A 16 -11.32 4.32 -1.74
CA GLU A 16 -11.48 3.73 -3.07
C GLU A 16 -10.55 2.51 -3.28
N PRO A 17 -10.77 1.42 -2.54
CA PRO A 17 -9.90 0.24 -2.57
C PRO A 17 -9.90 -0.48 -3.93
N THR A 18 -10.85 -0.19 -4.81
CA THR A 18 -10.92 -0.71 -6.18
C THR A 18 -9.85 -0.13 -7.10
N LEU A 19 -9.23 1.00 -6.74
CA LEU A 19 -8.10 1.59 -7.47
C LEU A 19 -6.80 0.79 -7.28
N LEU A 20 -6.74 -0.04 -6.24
CA LEU A 20 -5.60 -0.92 -6.04
C LEU A 20 -5.67 -2.16 -6.93
N PRO A 21 -4.53 -2.63 -7.46
CA PRO A 21 -4.48 -3.89 -8.20
C PRO A 21 -5.01 -5.06 -7.34
N ALA A 22 -5.80 -5.95 -7.94
CA ALA A 22 -6.31 -7.12 -7.24
C ALA A 22 -5.18 -8.08 -6.85
N ALA A 23 -5.21 -8.57 -5.62
CA ALA A 23 -4.31 -9.62 -5.16
C ALA A 23 -5.04 -10.98 -5.14
N PRO A 24 -4.35 -12.10 -5.40
CA PRO A 24 -4.92 -13.43 -5.24
C PRO A 24 -5.38 -13.67 -3.80
N HIS A 25 -6.48 -14.40 -3.64
CA HIS A 25 -6.87 -14.89 -2.32
C HIS A 25 -5.84 -15.92 -1.83
N GLY A 26 -5.37 -15.77 -0.59
CA GLY A 26 -4.39 -16.68 0.01
C GLY A 26 -2.95 -16.47 -0.46
N ALA A 27 -2.66 -15.35 -1.14
CA ALA A 27 -1.28 -15.01 -1.51
C ALA A 27 -0.37 -14.95 -0.27
N ALA A 28 0.83 -15.49 -0.41
CA ALA A 28 1.78 -15.74 0.67
C ALA A 28 3.15 -15.13 0.35
N GLY A 29 4.14 -15.36 1.23
CA GLY A 29 5.50 -14.81 1.10
C GLY A 29 6.12 -14.90 -0.29
N PRO A 30 6.06 -16.06 -0.99
CA PRO A 30 6.58 -16.18 -2.36
C PRO A 30 5.91 -15.24 -3.36
N ASP A 31 4.59 -15.04 -3.24
CA ASP A 31 3.84 -14.11 -4.11
C ASP A 31 4.28 -12.67 -3.85
N LEU A 32 4.55 -12.31 -2.60
CA LEU A 32 5.09 -10.97 -2.27
C LEU A 32 6.45 -10.75 -2.91
N THR A 33 7.34 -11.74 -2.84
CA THR A 33 8.68 -11.66 -3.45
C THR A 33 8.58 -11.57 -4.97
N GLN A 34 7.74 -12.38 -5.60
CA GLN A 34 7.50 -12.31 -7.04
C GLN A 34 6.96 -10.93 -7.44
N ARG A 35 5.97 -10.42 -6.71
CA ARG A 35 5.36 -9.11 -6.96
C ARG A 35 6.38 -7.98 -6.93
N VAL A 36 7.33 -8.00 -5.99
CA VAL A 36 8.43 -7.03 -5.97
C VAL A 36 9.35 -7.21 -7.18
N GLY A 37 9.64 -8.45 -7.56
CA GLY A 37 10.44 -8.80 -8.75
C GLY A 37 9.82 -8.33 -10.07
N ASP A 38 8.49 -8.20 -10.15
CA ASP A 38 7.78 -7.72 -11.33
C ASP A 38 7.99 -6.21 -11.62
N GLY A 39 8.65 -5.48 -10.70
CA GLY A 39 9.12 -4.11 -10.96
C GLY A 39 8.03 -3.03 -10.90
N HIS A 40 7.00 -3.22 -10.08
CA HIS A 40 5.92 -2.24 -9.92
C HIS A 40 6.41 -0.91 -9.32
N LEU A 41 5.65 0.17 -9.60
CA LEU A 41 5.92 1.49 -9.06
C LEU A 41 5.22 1.69 -7.70
N CYS A 42 5.91 2.39 -6.81
CA CYS A 42 5.39 2.85 -5.53
C CYS A 42 4.17 3.74 -5.75
N LEU A 43 3.03 3.33 -5.19
CA LEU A 43 1.77 4.06 -5.30
C LEU A 43 1.84 5.46 -4.67
N GLY A 44 2.72 5.66 -3.69
CA GLY A 44 2.87 6.95 -3.02
C GLY A 44 3.71 8.00 -3.75
N CYS A 45 4.67 7.58 -4.59
CA CYS A 45 5.62 8.54 -5.18
C CYS A 45 6.12 8.20 -6.59
N GLY A 46 5.68 7.08 -7.18
CA GLY A 46 6.05 6.64 -8.53
C GLY A 46 7.49 6.13 -8.69
N LYS A 47 8.30 6.08 -7.62
CA LYS A 47 9.60 5.41 -7.62
C LYS A 47 9.43 3.88 -7.65
N PRO A 48 10.45 3.08 -8.01
CA PRO A 48 10.37 1.62 -7.88
C PRO A 48 9.89 1.19 -6.49
N ALA A 49 8.94 0.26 -6.45
CA ALA A 49 8.51 -0.37 -5.21
C ALA A 49 9.56 -1.38 -4.74
N GLU A 50 9.77 -1.42 -3.43
CA GLU A 50 10.73 -2.32 -2.78
C GLU A 50 10.02 -3.31 -1.84
N ALA A 51 8.75 -3.04 -1.56
CA ALA A 51 7.87 -3.86 -0.75
C ALA A 51 6.50 -3.96 -1.42
N ALA A 52 5.94 -5.17 -1.40
CA ALA A 52 4.54 -5.43 -1.71
C ALA A 52 3.87 -5.98 -0.45
N VAL A 53 2.69 -5.45 -0.12
CA VAL A 53 1.84 -6.00 0.93
C VAL A 53 0.42 -6.20 0.42
N ILE A 54 -0.32 -7.04 1.12
CA ILE A 54 -1.73 -7.30 0.83
C ILE A 54 -2.57 -6.59 1.87
N VAL A 55 -3.50 -5.75 1.40
CA VAL A 55 -4.55 -5.17 2.23
C VAL A 55 -5.87 -5.82 1.88
N ASN A 56 -6.62 -6.25 2.89
CA ASN A 56 -7.92 -6.87 2.69
C ASN A 56 -9.01 -5.79 2.76
N SER A 57 -9.63 -5.49 1.62
CA SER A 57 -10.81 -4.63 1.57
C SER A 57 -12.08 -5.45 1.78
N PRO A 58 -12.99 -5.04 2.67
CA PRO A 58 -14.29 -5.69 2.82
C PRO A 58 -15.15 -5.65 1.55
N ILE A 59 -14.95 -4.63 0.71
CA ILE A 59 -15.76 -4.38 -0.49
C ILE A 59 -15.07 -4.90 -1.75
N ALA A 60 -13.74 -4.77 -1.83
CA ALA A 60 -12.97 -5.06 -3.03
C ALA A 60 -12.12 -6.33 -2.93
N GLY A 61 -12.13 -7.03 -1.79
CA GLY A 61 -11.28 -8.20 -1.53
C GLY A 61 -9.81 -7.84 -1.32
N PRO A 62 -8.89 -8.83 -1.45
CA PRO A 62 -7.45 -8.62 -1.31
C PRO A 62 -6.88 -7.70 -2.40
N ARG A 63 -6.01 -6.77 -2.00
CA ARG A 63 -5.44 -5.76 -2.88
C ARG A 63 -3.95 -5.59 -2.65
N TRP A 64 -3.21 -5.38 -3.74
CA TRP A 64 -1.78 -5.09 -3.71
C TRP A 64 -1.54 -3.64 -3.30
N LEU A 65 -0.60 -3.46 -2.38
CA LEU A 65 -0.07 -2.18 -1.98
C LEU A 65 1.45 -2.20 -2.21
N ASP A 66 1.86 -1.65 -3.35
CA ASP A 66 3.25 -1.58 -3.81
C ASP A 66 3.87 -0.25 -3.33
N LEU A 67 4.90 -0.31 -2.47
CA LEU A 67 5.51 0.86 -1.84
C LEU A 67 7.04 0.81 -1.85
N CYS A 68 7.67 1.97 -1.96
CA CYS A 68 9.10 2.12 -1.67
C CYS A 68 9.32 2.21 -0.16
N SER A 69 10.56 1.99 0.30
CA SER A 69 10.91 1.98 1.72
C SER A 69 10.44 3.25 2.45
N LYS A 70 10.63 4.43 1.86
CA LYS A 70 10.22 5.71 2.47
C LYS A 70 8.71 5.83 2.65
N CYS A 71 7.93 5.45 1.63
CA CYS A 71 6.47 5.50 1.70
C CYS A 71 5.94 4.44 2.67
N TRP A 72 6.54 3.25 2.69
CA TRP A 72 6.24 2.19 3.66
C TRP A 72 6.42 2.67 5.10
N PHE A 73 7.58 3.26 5.44
CA PHE A 73 7.81 3.80 6.79
C PHE A 73 6.80 4.89 7.16
N SER A 74 6.41 5.71 6.19
CA SER A 74 5.45 6.80 6.44
C SER A 74 4.05 6.26 6.73
N VAL A 75 3.62 5.24 5.97
CA VAL A 75 2.36 4.51 6.18
C VAL A 75 2.36 3.81 7.54
N ARG A 76 3.43 3.06 7.85
CA ARG A 76 3.55 2.33 9.10
C ARG A 76 3.46 3.27 10.30
N ARG A 77 4.18 4.40 10.28
CA ARG A 77 4.13 5.41 11.34
C ARG A 77 2.72 6.01 11.52
N ALA A 78 2.01 6.27 10.43
CA ALA A 78 0.64 6.77 10.49
C ALA A 78 -0.31 5.74 11.13
N ASN A 79 -0.12 4.46 10.85
CA ASN A 79 -0.90 3.38 11.45
C ASN A 79 -0.55 3.11 12.92
N ASP A 80 0.73 3.24 13.30
CA ASP A 80 1.21 3.05 14.68
C ASP A 80 0.87 4.24 15.60
N THR A 81 0.49 5.39 15.03
CA THR A 81 0.03 6.55 15.80
C THR A 81 -1.49 6.50 15.84
N PRO A 82 -2.14 5.95 16.88
CA PRO A 82 -3.57 6.07 17.02
C PRO A 82 -3.89 7.56 17.04
N GLU A 83 -4.80 8.00 16.16
CA GLU A 83 -5.38 9.33 16.23
C GLU A 83 -6.06 9.45 17.60
N GLN A 84 -5.35 10.04 18.57
CA GLN A 84 -5.91 10.35 19.87
C GLN A 84 -6.82 11.56 19.64
N PRO A 85 -8.15 11.43 19.80
CA PRO A 85 -9.04 12.57 19.64
C PRO A 85 -8.66 13.61 20.71
N ALA A 86 -8.55 14.86 20.26
CA ALA A 86 -8.44 16.04 21.13
C ALA A 86 -9.74 16.28 21.90
#